data_AF-A0A2D3W7B9-F1
#
_entry.id   AF-A0A2D3W7B9-F1
#
_cell.length_a   1.000
_cell.length_b   1.000
_cell.length_c   1.000
_cell.angle_alpha   90.00
_cell.angle_beta   90.00
_cell.angle_gamma   90.00
#
_symmetry.space_group_name_H-M   'P 1'
#
loop_
_entity.id
_entity.type
_entity.pdbx_description
1 polymer ?
#
loop_
_entity_poly.entity_id
_entity_poly.type
_entity_poly.pdbx_seq_one_letter_code
_entity_poly.pdbx_strand_id
1 'polypeptide(L)'
;MDRLIEAYTGITPVGKKSRTPAKLDRLLTGTGVILALFMIGHMFFVSSILLGKDVMYHITKMFELDFLVEGGIPAIVSVIVLAVFVLFIVHAILGLRKFPSSYQAYIKIKEHAQMMKHTDTSMWMFQILSGFIMMFAASVHLYIMFTQPSN
;
A
#
# COMPACT_ATOMS: atom_id res chain seq x y z
N MET A 1 -19.39 18.46 -20.27
CA MET A 1 -19.33 17.89 -21.63
C MET A 1 -18.07 17.08 -21.89
N ASP A 2 -16.91 17.49 -21.37
CA ASP A 2 -15.60 16.85 -21.68
C ASP A 2 -15.53 15.35 -21.43
N ARG A 3 -16.08 14.86 -20.30
CA ARG A 3 -16.12 13.43 -19.99
C ARG A 3 -17.02 12.63 -20.93
N LEU A 4 -18.09 13.23 -21.45
CA LEU A 4 -18.96 12.58 -22.43
C LEU A 4 -18.21 12.44 -23.76
N ILE A 5 -17.53 13.50 -24.22
CA ILE A 5 -16.74 13.45 -25.45
C ILE A 5 -15.68 12.37 -25.35
N GLU A 6 -14.90 12.32 -24.25
CA GLU A 6 -13.87 11.30 -24.04
C GLU A 6 -14.44 9.88 -23.99
N ALA A 7 -15.60 9.69 -23.33
CA ALA A 7 -16.22 8.37 -23.21
C ALA A 7 -16.69 7.79 -24.55
N TYR A 8 -17.25 8.61 -25.44
CA TYR A 8 -17.79 8.15 -26.72
C TYR A 8 -16.77 8.19 -27.88
N THR A 9 -15.73 9.02 -27.79
CA THR A 9 -14.75 9.19 -28.89
C THR A 9 -13.36 8.63 -28.57
N GLY A 10 -13.06 8.32 -27.31
CA GLY A 10 -11.74 7.89 -26.87
C GLY A 10 -10.67 8.99 -26.84
N ILE A 11 -11.03 10.23 -27.17
CA ILE A 11 -10.14 11.39 -27.18
C ILE A 11 -10.78 12.56 -26.40
N THR A 12 -9.93 13.38 -25.81
CA THR A 12 -10.35 14.61 -25.13
C THR A 12 -10.90 15.64 -26.13
N PRO A 13 -11.62 16.70 -25.66
CA PRO A 13 -12.17 17.73 -26.55
C PRO A 13 -11.14 18.44 -27.44
N VAL A 14 -9.86 18.41 -27.07
CA VAL A 14 -8.74 18.98 -27.84
C VAL A 14 -8.10 17.97 -28.81
N GLY A 15 -8.74 16.83 -29.07
CA GLY A 15 -8.29 15.82 -30.01
C GLY A 15 -7.11 14.95 -29.53
N LYS A 16 -6.80 14.96 -28.23
CA LYS A 16 -5.65 14.23 -27.65
C LYS A 16 -6.10 13.08 -26.75
N LYS A 17 -5.24 12.07 -26.56
CA LYS A 17 -5.47 11.00 -25.57
C LYS A 17 -5.48 11.55 -24.14
N SER A 18 -6.30 10.94 -23.29
CA SER A 18 -6.37 11.24 -21.86
C SER A 18 -5.03 11.01 -21.16
N ARG A 19 -4.67 11.92 -20.25
CA ARG A 19 -3.51 11.74 -19.36
C ARG A 19 -3.84 10.94 -18.10
N THR A 20 -5.11 10.55 -17.90
CA THR A 20 -5.57 9.83 -16.72
C THR A 20 -4.82 8.50 -16.51
N PRO A 21 -4.62 7.63 -17.53
CA PRO A 21 -3.84 6.40 -17.35
C PRO A 21 -2.42 6.66 -16.82
N ALA A 22 -1.72 7.64 -17.38
CA ALA A 22 -0.37 8.01 -16.94
C ALA A 22 -0.34 8.61 -15.52
N LYS A 23 -1.39 9.32 -15.09
CA LYS A 23 -1.51 9.77 -13.70
C LYS A 23 -1.72 8.59 -12.75
N LEU A 24 -2.60 7.65 -13.11
CA LEU A 24 -2.90 6.50 -12.27
C LEU A 24 -1.74 5.50 -12.16
N ASP A 25 -0.91 5.39 -13.19
CA ASP A 25 0.30 4.57 -13.16
C ASP A 25 1.37 5.20 -12.24
N ARG A 26 1.60 6.53 -12.35
CA ARG A 26 2.46 7.26 -11.42
C ARG A 26 1.99 7.17 -9.96
N LEU A 27 0.69 7.24 -9.71
CA LEU A 27 0.13 7.07 -8.37
C LEU A 27 0.34 5.64 -7.83
N LEU A 28 0.19 4.61 -8.68
CA LEU A 28 0.44 3.23 -8.27
C LEU A 28 1.90 3.05 -7.81
N THR A 29 2.85 3.50 -8.63
CA THR A 29 4.27 3.43 -8.29
C THR A 29 4.61 4.29 -7.08
N GLY A 30 4.12 5.53 -7.03
CA GLY A 30 4.39 6.45 -5.92
C GLY A 30 3.90 5.92 -4.59
N THR A 31 2.66 5.43 -4.53
CA THR A 31 2.12 4.82 -3.30
C THR A 31 2.87 3.56 -2.90
N GLY A 32 3.27 2.71 -3.86
CA GLY A 32 4.07 1.51 -3.60
C GLY A 32 5.45 1.82 -3.01
N VAL A 33 6.14 2.82 -3.55
CA VAL A 33 7.45 3.26 -3.03
C VAL A 33 7.33 3.79 -1.61
N ILE A 34 6.31 4.61 -1.32
CA ILE A 34 6.08 5.14 0.04
C ILE A 34 5.80 3.99 1.02
N LEU A 35 4.95 3.04 0.65
CA LEU A 35 4.67 1.86 1.49
C LEU A 35 5.90 0.99 1.71
N ALA A 36 6.74 0.81 0.69
CA ALA A 36 7.98 0.05 0.83
C ALA A 36 8.96 0.72 1.82
N LEU A 37 9.15 2.04 1.71
CA LEU A 37 9.97 2.81 2.65
C LEU A 37 9.39 2.78 4.07
N PHE A 38 8.07 2.90 4.18
CA PHE A 38 7.37 2.73 5.45
C PHE A 38 7.65 1.36 6.06
N MET A 39 7.55 0.27 5.29
CA MET A 39 7.81 -1.09 5.79
C MET A 39 9.26 -1.26 6.24
N ILE A 40 10.23 -0.69 5.53
CA ILE A 40 11.64 -0.71 5.94
C ILE A 40 11.79 -0.03 7.31
N GLY A 41 11.31 1.20 7.45
CA GLY A 41 11.35 1.93 8.72
C GLY A 41 10.58 1.21 9.83
N HIS A 42 9.38 0.73 9.53
CA HIS A 42 8.54 -0.02 10.45
C HIS A 42 9.27 -1.23 11.03
N MET A 43 9.92 -2.04 10.19
CA MET A 43 10.69 -3.20 10.65
C MET A 43 11.86 -2.79 11.56
N PHE A 44 12.54 -1.67 11.28
CA PHE A 44 13.58 -1.15 12.17
C PHE A 44 13.02 -0.70 13.53
N PHE A 45 11.92 0.05 13.55
CA PHE A 45 11.36 0.57 14.81
C PHE A 45 10.76 -0.55 15.67
N VAL A 46 10.01 -1.48 15.07
CA VAL A 46 9.38 -2.58 15.81
C VAL A 46 10.42 -3.59 16.30
N SER A 47 11.52 -3.79 15.57
CA SER A 47 12.62 -4.68 16.01
C SER A 47 13.50 -4.08 17.11
N SER A 48 13.32 -2.81 17.49
CA SER A 48 14.07 -2.18 18.58
C SER A 48 13.91 -2.87 19.93
N ILE A 49 12.85 -3.67 20.12
CA ILE A 49 12.67 -4.54 21.27
C ILE A 49 13.84 -5.51 21.49
N LEU A 50 14.57 -5.87 20.43
CA LEU A 50 15.78 -6.70 20.51
C LEU A 50 16.93 -6.02 21.27
N LEU A 51 16.91 -4.68 21.37
CA LEU A 51 17.87 -3.89 22.15
C LEU A 51 17.43 -3.69 23.60
N GLY A 52 16.24 -4.16 23.97
CA GLY A 52 15.66 -4.06 25.31
C GLY A 52 14.35 -3.28 25.35
N LYS A 53 13.53 -3.59 26.37
CA LYS A 53 12.22 -2.95 26.58
C LYS A 53 12.30 -1.43 26.74
N ASP A 54 13.37 -0.93 27.34
CA ASP A 54 13.53 0.51 27.60
C ASP A 54 13.80 1.28 26.30
N VAL A 55 14.53 0.67 25.35
CA VAL A 55 14.76 1.22 24.01
C VAL A 55 13.46 1.27 23.21
N MET A 56 12.69 0.17 23.20
CA MET A 56 11.37 0.13 22.56
C MET A 56 10.45 1.19 23.15
N TYR A 57 10.37 1.28 24.49
CA TYR A 57 9.54 2.28 25.18
C TYR A 57 9.93 3.71 24.80
N HIS A 58 11.23 4.01 24.76
CA HIS A 58 11.72 5.32 24.34
C HIS A 58 11.32 5.66 22.90
N ILE A 59 11.42 4.71 21.97
CA ILE A 59 11.01 4.88 20.57
C ILE A 59 9.49 5.08 20.48
N THR A 60 8.69 4.30 21.21
CA THR A 60 7.23 4.48 21.27
C THR A 60 6.89 5.89 21.75
N LYS A 61 7.50 6.35 22.85
CA LYS A 61 7.28 7.70 23.39
C LYS A 61 7.75 8.81 22.45
N MET A 62 8.81 8.59 21.68
CA MET A 62 9.22 9.50 20.62
C MET A 62 8.13 9.67 19.54
N PHE A 63 7.48 8.58 19.11
CA PHE A 63 6.35 8.64 18.15
C PHE A 63 5.10 9.31 18.73
N GLU A 64 4.91 9.25 20.06
CA GLU A 64 3.87 9.96 20.78
C GLU A 64 4.20 11.45 21.04
N LEU A 65 5.34 11.96 20.55
CA LEU A 65 5.84 13.31 20.77
C LEU A 65 6.10 13.67 22.25
N ASP A 66 6.61 12.71 23.03
CA ASP A 66 6.98 12.93 24.44
C ASP A 66 7.99 14.07 24.64
N PHE A 67 8.82 14.35 23.63
CA PHE A 67 9.75 15.49 23.65
C PHE A 67 9.08 16.87 23.55
N LEU A 68 7.78 16.95 23.23
CA LEU A 68 6.99 18.18 23.23
C LEU A 68 5.95 18.21 24.34
N VAL A 69 5.37 17.05 24.70
CA VAL A 69 4.28 16.93 25.67
C VAL A 69 4.62 15.82 26.65
N GLU A 70 4.73 16.16 27.93
CA GLU A 70 5.05 15.21 28.99
C GLU A 70 4.09 14.00 28.99
N GLY A 71 4.64 12.79 28.89
CA GLY A 71 3.88 11.54 28.86
C GLY A 71 3.44 11.10 27.47
N GLY A 72 3.61 11.93 26.43
CA GLY A 72 3.24 11.66 25.05
C GLY A 72 1.73 11.66 24.79
N ILE A 73 1.35 11.78 23.52
CA ILE A 73 -0.03 11.73 23.04
C ILE A 73 -0.20 10.51 22.10
N PRO A 74 -0.73 9.37 22.59
CA PRO A 74 -0.97 8.18 21.78
C PRO A 74 -1.84 8.43 20.55
N ALA A 75 -2.77 9.39 20.62
CA ALA A 75 -3.64 9.75 19.48
C ALA A 75 -2.87 10.22 18.24
N ILE A 76 -1.63 10.69 18.38
CA ILE A 76 -0.77 11.05 17.25
C ILE A 76 -0.43 9.82 16.41
N VAL A 77 -0.15 8.69 17.07
CA VAL A 77 0.07 7.41 16.40
C VAL A 77 -1.18 7.01 15.61
N SER A 78 -2.38 7.17 16.18
CA SER A 78 -3.64 6.92 15.44
C SER A 78 -3.74 7.77 14.17
N VAL A 79 -3.37 9.04 14.20
CA VAL A 79 -3.38 9.91 13.00
C VAL A 79 -2.38 9.42 11.94
N ILE A 80 -1.17 9.04 12.36
CA ILE A 80 -0.15 8.49 11.46
C ILE A 80 -0.66 7.17 10.84
N VAL A 81 -1.18 6.27 11.66
CA VAL A 81 -1.73 4.98 11.20
C VAL A 81 -2.89 5.20 10.23
N LEU A 82 -3.78 6.16 10.48
CA LEU A 82 -4.87 6.50 9.57
C LEU A 82 -4.34 6.97 8.21
N ALA A 83 -3.30 7.81 8.18
CA ALA A 83 -2.68 8.25 6.95
C ALA A 83 -2.05 7.09 6.15
N VAL A 84 -1.36 6.18 6.85
CA VAL A 84 -0.81 4.95 6.25
C VAL A 84 -1.94 4.03 5.76
N PHE A 85 -3.06 3.94 6.49
CA PHE A 85 -4.19 3.12 6.10
C PHE A 85 -4.86 3.65 4.83
N VAL A 86 -5.09 4.97 4.72
CA VAL A 86 -5.59 5.58 3.48
C VAL A 86 -4.62 5.32 2.33
N LEU A 87 -3.31 5.47 2.55
CA LEU A 87 -2.28 5.18 1.55
C LEU A 87 -2.34 3.72 1.09
N PHE A 88 -2.47 2.78 2.03
CA PHE A 88 -2.60 1.34 1.76
C PHE A 88 -3.84 1.04 0.92
N ILE A 89 -5.00 1.61 1.25
CA ILE A 89 -6.24 1.42 0.47
C ILE A 89 -6.09 1.99 -0.95
N VAL A 90 -5.53 3.20 -1.09
CA VAL A 90 -5.28 3.79 -2.41
C VAL A 90 -4.35 2.90 -3.23
N HIS A 91 -3.26 2.41 -2.64
CA HIS A 91 -2.35 1.49 -3.31
C HIS A 91 -3.04 0.20 -3.76
N ALA A 92 -3.82 -0.43 -2.86
CA ALA A 92 -4.54 -1.66 -3.13
C ALA A 92 -5.53 -1.49 -4.29
N ILE A 93 -6.36 -0.43 -4.28
CA ILE A 93 -7.31 -0.14 -5.37
C ILE A 93 -6.58 0.04 -6.71
N LEU A 94 -5.46 0.77 -6.70
CA LEU A 94 -4.69 0.98 -7.92
C LEU A 94 -4.04 -0.33 -8.42
N GLY A 95 -3.59 -1.19 -7.50
CA GLY A 95 -2.95 -2.48 -7.78
C GLY A 95 -3.91 -3.55 -8.28
N LEU A 96 -5.15 -3.58 -7.77
CA LEU A 96 -6.20 -4.51 -8.21
C LEU A 96 -6.49 -4.42 -9.72
N ARG A 97 -6.24 -3.27 -10.35
CA ARG A 97 -6.38 -3.09 -11.81
C ARG A 97 -5.37 -3.91 -12.63
N LYS A 98 -4.31 -4.44 -12.00
CA LYS A 98 -3.31 -5.30 -12.64
C LYS A 98 -3.64 -6.79 -12.48
N PHE A 99 -4.69 -7.14 -11.74
CA PHE A 99 -5.07 -8.53 -11.49
C PHE A 99 -5.75 -9.13 -12.73
N PRO A 100 -5.61 -10.45 -12.99
CA PRO A 100 -6.36 -11.11 -14.04
C PRO A 100 -7.86 -11.05 -13.72
N SER A 101 -8.62 -10.33 -14.54
CA SER A 101 -10.03 -10.02 -14.30
C SER A 101 -11.03 -11.06 -14.84
N SER A 102 -10.54 -12.16 -15.44
CA SER A 102 -11.37 -13.26 -15.93
C SER A 102 -10.69 -14.60 -15.68
N TYR A 103 -11.49 -15.67 -15.59
CA TYR A 103 -10.98 -17.03 -15.47
C TYR A 103 -10.00 -17.37 -16.61
N GLN A 104 -10.34 -16.98 -17.83
CA GLN A 104 -9.49 -17.19 -19.01
C GLN A 104 -8.16 -16.44 -18.93
N ALA A 105 -8.15 -15.21 -18.40
CA ALA A 105 -6.91 -14.47 -18.18
C ALA A 105 -6.04 -15.14 -17.10
N TYR A 106 -6.66 -15.61 -16.03
CA TYR A 106 -5.97 -16.30 -14.93
C TYR A 106 -5.30 -17.60 -15.39
N ILE A 107 -6.03 -18.48 -16.09
CA ILE A 107 -5.43 -19.75 -16.56
C ILE A 107 -4.29 -19.47 -17.56
N LYS A 108 -4.46 -18.51 -18.48
CA LYS A 108 -3.42 -18.17 -19.46
C LYS A 108 -2.13 -17.71 -18.78
N ILE A 109 -2.22 -16.79 -17.81
CA ILE A 109 -1.02 -16.26 -17.16
C ILE A 109 -0.37 -17.29 -16.22
N LYS A 110 -1.19 -18.13 -15.56
CA LYS A 110 -0.70 -19.21 -14.71
C LYS A 110 0.08 -20.24 -15.53
N GLU A 111 -0.52 -20.79 -16.59
CA GLU A 111 0.13 -21.79 -17.44
C GLU A 111 1.36 -21.19 -18.14
N HIS A 112 1.30 -19.93 -18.58
CA HIS A 112 2.45 -19.24 -19.15
C HIS A 112 3.60 -19.10 -18.16
N ALA A 113 3.33 -18.69 -16.91
CA ALA A 113 4.36 -18.58 -15.87
C ALA A 113 5.03 -19.94 -15.57
N GLN A 114 4.24 -21.02 -15.52
CA GLN A 114 4.74 -22.38 -15.27
C GLN A 114 5.60 -22.91 -16.43
N MET A 115 5.19 -22.64 -17.67
CA MET A 115 5.92 -23.05 -18.87
C MET A 115 7.25 -22.28 -19.03
N MET A 116 7.22 -20.96 -18.80
CA MET A 116 8.37 -20.08 -19.00
C MET A 116 9.52 -20.35 -18.02
N LYS A 117 9.21 -20.86 -16.82
CA LYS A 117 10.17 -21.05 -15.71
C LYS A 117 11.05 -19.81 -15.46
N HIS A 118 10.46 -18.63 -15.66
CA HIS A 118 11.12 -17.34 -15.52
C HIS A 118 10.84 -16.74 -14.14
N THR A 119 11.90 -16.34 -13.44
CA THR A 119 11.82 -15.91 -12.03
C THR A 119 10.92 -14.69 -11.86
N ASP A 120 11.11 -13.63 -12.65
CA ASP A 120 10.35 -12.39 -12.47
C ASP A 120 8.86 -12.58 -12.79
N THR A 121 8.55 -13.45 -13.75
CA THR A 121 7.16 -13.79 -14.09
C THR A 121 6.50 -14.54 -12.94
N SER A 122 7.22 -15.46 -12.31
CA SER A 122 6.76 -16.18 -11.11
C SER A 122 6.61 -15.23 -9.91
N MET A 123 7.52 -14.28 -9.73
CA MET A 123 7.46 -13.27 -8.66
C MET A 123 6.28 -12.33 -8.83
N TRP A 124 5.94 -11.94 -10.06
CA TRP A 124 4.73 -11.16 -10.30
C TRP A 124 3.46 -11.92 -9.92
N MET A 125 3.40 -13.23 -10.17
CA MET A 125 2.29 -14.08 -9.68
C MET A 125 2.24 -14.10 -8.14
N PHE A 126 3.41 -14.17 -7.48
CA PHE A 126 3.50 -14.08 -6.02
C PHE A 126 3.08 -12.70 -5.48
N GLN A 127 3.36 -11.61 -6.19
CA GLN A 127 2.91 -10.26 -5.83
C GLN A 127 1.38 -10.16 -5.80
N ILE A 128 0.69 -10.79 -6.76
CA ILE A 128 -0.78 -10.84 -6.75
C ILE A 128 -1.30 -11.59 -5.51
N LEU A 129 -0.75 -12.78 -5.26
CA LEU A 129 -1.20 -13.62 -4.15
C LEU A 129 -0.93 -12.95 -2.79
N SER A 130 0.29 -12.49 -2.56
CA SER A 130 0.66 -11.78 -1.34
C SER A 130 -0.13 -10.49 -1.17
N GLY A 131 -0.30 -9.70 -2.23
CA GLY A 131 -1.12 -8.48 -2.22
C GLY A 131 -2.57 -8.74 -1.82
N PHE A 132 -3.18 -9.80 -2.36
CA PHE A 132 -4.52 -10.22 -2.00
C PHE A 132 -4.63 -10.63 -0.52
N ILE A 133 -3.69 -11.43 -0.01
CA ILE A 133 -3.65 -11.82 1.41
C ILE A 133 -3.49 -10.58 2.31
N MET A 134 -2.60 -9.66 1.94
CA MET A 134 -2.34 -8.44 2.71
C MET A 134 -3.56 -7.54 2.82
N MET A 135 -4.49 -7.54 1.85
CA MET A 135 -5.74 -6.76 1.97
C MET A 135 -6.53 -7.10 3.24
N PHE A 136 -6.46 -8.34 3.70
CA PHE A 136 -7.14 -8.78 4.92
C PHE A 136 -6.24 -8.63 6.14
N ALA A 137 -5.02 -9.19 6.06
CA ALA A 137 -4.09 -9.21 7.20
C ALA A 137 -3.66 -7.80 7.64
N ALA A 138 -3.29 -6.94 6.68
CA ALA A 138 -2.85 -5.58 6.99
C ALA A 138 -4.01 -4.71 7.50
N SER A 139 -5.24 -4.90 7.00
CA SER A 139 -6.40 -4.15 7.47
C SER A 139 -6.69 -4.41 8.95
N VAL A 140 -6.59 -5.66 9.40
CA VAL A 140 -6.76 -6.00 10.82
C VAL A 140 -5.66 -5.34 11.67
N HIS A 141 -4.40 -5.48 11.24
CA HIS A 141 -3.28 -4.86 11.95
C HIS A 141 -3.40 -3.34 12.05
N LEU A 142 -3.68 -2.66 10.93
CA LEU A 142 -3.84 -1.20 10.89
C LEU A 142 -5.03 -0.73 11.72
N TYR A 143 -6.13 -1.48 11.75
CA TYR A 143 -7.29 -1.14 12.58
C TYR A 143 -6.99 -1.21 14.08
N ILE A 144 -6.26 -2.24 14.52
CA ILE A 144 -5.85 -2.37 15.92
C ILE A 144 -4.94 -1.21 16.31
N MET A 145 -3.89 -0.93 15.52
CA MET A 145 -2.97 0.18 15.80
C MET A 145 -3.65 1.56 15.75
N PHE A 146 -4.68 1.71 14.92
CA PHE A 146 -5.48 2.95 14.86
C PHE A 146 -6.33 3.14 16.12
N THR A 147 -6.99 2.09 16.60
CA THR A 147 -7.97 2.16 17.70
C THR A 147 -7.36 2.00 19.09
N GLN A 148 -6.20 1.37 19.18
CA GLN A 148 -5.51 1.05 20.44
C GLN A 148 -4.04 1.46 20.40
N PRO A 149 -3.72 2.76 20.20
CA PRO A 149 -2.33 3.22 20.11
C PRO A 149 -1.59 3.20 21.46
N SER A 150 -2.30 3.10 22.58
CA SER A 150 -1.76 3.21 23.94
C SER A 150 -1.58 1.86 24.66
N ASN A 151 -1.78 0.74 23.95
CA ASN A 151 -1.65 -0.60 24.50
C ASN A 151 -0.22 -1.14 24.42
#